data_AF-A0A1Q3TI75-F1
#
_entry.id   AF-A0A1Q3TI75-F1
#
_cell.length_a   1.000
_cell.length_b   1.000
_cell.length_c   1.000
_cell.angle_alpha   90.00
_cell.angle_beta   90.00
_cell.angle_gamma   90.00
#
_symmetry.space_group_name_H-M   'P 1'
#
loop_
_entity.id
_entity.type
_entity.pdbx_description
1 polymer ?
#
loop_
_entity_poly.entity_id
_entity_poly.type
_entity_poly.pdbx_seq_one_letter_code
_entity_poly.pdbx_strand_id
1 'polypeptide(L)'
;MSILKSLSLLCLMLIPVFCYSQTTTIKFDFATKTITNPSDLSGIKNGDYISIEISNFNPYLYQAQIAFTDSTIPVNTTPTLFSSFFNTADLTTLVANLGSTALKIFPGAPPPVAAGPTPRTRADSIKAMAHIIQSHKVNVIQSRQTEVGSLIQKIQTFTFDQDIKLLIVRKWNLKACDITDFTNDNQTTYVTTVKGFFTDRNTIQSNILTDITTYESNALNYGKLIKEDATLRVADSLTRISNKELMQSIGSFDTTFTYAKFETILAQLINLNKENFKYTSLPTQIKSDITKVDLSITPWNNSSNLSSYKATWQFPATQKSYFNFSTDFYFSGLHDENYFAEQHINAPGDTTYSINQESTGKVEVGITALLHYGWYFSNGSNYSFHLTFGPGLSIKKNPQPRLLAGLGLGFGRKNKILLSTGIIIGEVQRLRKYYQSNPTVKFPPTDLTTNVLKPNIFISVGYSIL
;
A
#
# COMPACT_ATOMS: atom_id res chain seq x y z
N MET A 1 -47.06 -34.90 -9.51
CA MET A 1 -45.95 -34.67 -10.47
C MET A 1 -45.42 -33.23 -10.50
N SER A 2 -46.15 -32.21 -10.01
CA SER A 2 -45.70 -30.80 -10.02
C SER A 2 -44.57 -30.49 -9.02
N ILE A 3 -44.66 -30.99 -7.78
CA ILE A 3 -43.78 -30.60 -6.65
C ILE A 3 -42.28 -30.78 -6.96
N LEU A 4 -41.88 -31.85 -7.68
CA LEU A 4 -40.48 -32.08 -8.04
C LEU A 4 -39.89 -30.99 -8.96
N LYS A 5 -40.70 -30.35 -9.82
CA LYS A 5 -40.22 -29.29 -10.73
C LYS A 5 -40.00 -27.96 -10.02
N SER A 6 -40.79 -27.65 -8.99
CA SER A 6 -40.58 -26.47 -8.16
C SER A 6 -39.33 -26.60 -7.29
N LEU A 7 -39.05 -27.80 -6.79
CA LEU A 7 -37.90 -28.04 -5.92
C LEU A 7 -36.55 -27.92 -6.66
N SER A 8 -36.46 -28.40 -7.91
CA SER A 8 -35.25 -28.21 -8.73
C SER A 8 -34.97 -26.75 -9.08
N LEU A 9 -36.01 -25.92 -9.21
CA LEU A 9 -35.84 -24.49 -9.48
C LEU A 9 -35.35 -23.73 -8.23
N LEU A 10 -35.79 -24.14 -7.04
CA LEU A 10 -35.35 -23.55 -5.77
C LEU A 10 -33.89 -23.86 -5.46
N CYS A 11 -33.44 -25.09 -5.73
CA CYS A 11 -32.02 -25.47 -5.58
C CYS A 11 -31.07 -24.70 -6.52
N LEU A 12 -31.56 -24.20 -7.68
CA LEU A 12 -30.75 -23.38 -8.59
C LEU A 12 -30.51 -21.94 -8.10
N MET A 13 -31.29 -21.44 -7.13
CA MET A 13 -31.15 -20.08 -6.59
C MET A 13 -30.40 -20.00 -5.26
N LEU A 14 -30.09 -21.13 -4.62
CA LEU A 14 -29.58 -21.18 -3.23
C LEU A 14 -28.11 -21.60 -3.09
N ILE A 15 -27.36 -21.65 -4.19
CA ILE A 15 -25.89 -21.74 -4.14
C ILE A 15 -25.27 -20.56 -4.91
N PRO A 16 -25.22 -19.36 -4.30
CA PRO A 16 -24.14 -18.43 -4.61
C PRO A 16 -22.84 -19.12 -4.19
N VAL A 17 -22.19 -19.81 -5.13
CA VAL A 17 -20.87 -20.39 -4.90
C VAL A 17 -19.96 -19.24 -4.46
N PHE A 18 -19.45 -19.31 -3.24
CA PHE A 18 -18.39 -18.43 -2.76
C PHE A 18 -17.11 -18.77 -3.53
N CYS A 19 -17.05 -18.31 -4.78
CA CYS A 19 -15.82 -18.16 -5.52
C CYS A 19 -14.97 -17.13 -4.77
N TYR A 20 -14.18 -17.62 -3.83
CA TYR A 20 -13.06 -16.89 -3.26
C TYR A 20 -12.24 -16.34 -4.42
N SER A 21 -12.33 -15.03 -4.67
CA SER A 21 -11.61 -14.39 -5.77
C SER A 21 -10.12 -14.62 -5.53
N GLN A 22 -9.49 -15.34 -6.46
CA GLN A 22 -8.10 -15.70 -6.34
C GLN A 22 -7.26 -14.43 -6.45
N THR A 23 -6.58 -14.07 -5.36
CA THR A 23 -5.72 -12.89 -5.37
C THR A 23 -4.57 -13.12 -6.35
N THR A 24 -4.51 -12.28 -7.40
CA THR A 24 -3.48 -12.36 -8.42
C THR A 24 -2.25 -11.57 -7.96
N THR A 25 -1.20 -12.30 -7.57
CA THR A 25 0.07 -11.71 -7.12
C THR A 25 0.95 -11.31 -8.30
N ILE A 26 1.05 -10.01 -8.55
CA ILE A 26 1.97 -9.42 -9.54
C ILE A 26 3.37 -9.39 -8.93
N LYS A 27 4.34 -10.04 -9.57
CA LYS A 27 5.72 -10.13 -9.07
C LYS A 27 6.61 -9.09 -9.72
N PHE A 28 7.24 -8.26 -8.90
CA PHE A 28 8.22 -7.25 -9.29
C PHE A 28 9.56 -7.55 -8.61
N ASP A 29 10.64 -7.54 -9.38
CA ASP A 29 12.00 -7.70 -8.88
C ASP A 29 12.68 -6.33 -8.81
N PHE A 30 13.07 -5.89 -7.61
CA PHE A 30 13.69 -4.58 -7.40
C PHE A 30 15.13 -4.49 -7.92
N ALA A 31 15.85 -5.62 -7.98
CA ALA A 31 17.23 -5.66 -8.47
C ALA A 31 17.28 -5.53 -10.01
N THR A 32 16.49 -6.33 -10.73
CA THR A 32 16.38 -6.23 -12.20
C THR A 32 15.44 -5.12 -12.68
N LYS A 33 14.57 -4.62 -11.80
CA LYS A 33 13.52 -3.61 -12.07
C LYS A 33 12.47 -4.09 -13.09
N THR A 34 12.18 -5.40 -13.09
CA THR A 34 11.25 -6.05 -14.03
C THR A 34 9.99 -6.58 -13.35
N ILE A 35 8.90 -6.74 -14.12
CA ILE A 35 7.71 -7.52 -13.73
C ILE A 35 7.82 -8.92 -14.34
N THR A 36 7.60 -9.96 -13.54
CA THR A 36 7.45 -11.34 -14.01
C THR A 36 6.01 -11.59 -14.48
N ASN A 37 5.82 -12.29 -15.60
CA ASN A 37 4.53 -12.66 -16.19
C ASN A 37 3.55 -11.48 -16.48
N PRO A 38 3.90 -10.51 -17.34
CA PRO A 38 2.95 -9.49 -17.79
C PRO A 38 1.77 -10.04 -18.62
N SER A 39 1.85 -11.29 -19.11
CA SER A 39 0.77 -12.01 -19.78
C SER A 39 -0.47 -12.18 -18.91
N ASP A 40 -0.26 -12.52 -17.64
CA ASP A 40 -1.30 -13.05 -16.74
C ASP A 40 -2.25 -11.93 -16.30
N LEU A 41 -1.75 -10.69 -16.34
CA LEU A 41 -2.49 -9.44 -16.14
C LEU A 41 -3.71 -9.30 -17.06
N SER A 42 -3.67 -9.91 -18.26
CA SER A 42 -4.75 -9.85 -19.24
C SER A 42 -6.03 -10.59 -18.81
N GLY A 43 -5.95 -11.47 -17.80
CA GLY A 43 -7.10 -12.22 -17.27
C GLY A 43 -7.92 -11.49 -16.20
N ILE A 44 -7.40 -10.38 -15.67
CA ILE A 44 -7.91 -9.67 -14.49
C ILE A 44 -9.17 -8.84 -14.82
N LYS A 45 -10.17 -8.86 -13.91
CA LYS A 45 -11.49 -8.25 -14.10
C LYS A 45 -11.88 -7.30 -12.96
N ASN A 46 -12.89 -6.48 -13.20
CA ASN A 46 -13.59 -5.74 -12.15
C ASN A 46 -14.15 -6.72 -11.11
N GLY A 47 -13.83 -6.49 -9.84
CA GLY A 47 -14.15 -7.34 -8.70
C GLY A 47 -13.04 -8.28 -8.24
N ASP A 48 -12.01 -8.53 -9.07
CA ASP A 48 -10.85 -9.37 -8.70
C ASP A 48 -9.89 -8.63 -7.74
N TYR A 49 -9.14 -9.39 -6.95
CA TYR A 49 -8.14 -8.87 -6.01
C TYR A 49 -6.73 -9.02 -6.59
N ILE A 50 -5.91 -7.98 -6.48
CA ILE A 50 -4.49 -8.00 -6.84
C ILE A 50 -3.59 -7.67 -5.65
N SER A 51 -2.40 -8.27 -5.61
CA SER A 51 -1.32 -7.90 -4.68
C SER A 51 -0.02 -7.74 -5.45
N ILE A 52 0.91 -6.97 -4.90
CA ILE A 52 2.26 -6.79 -5.46
C ILE A 52 3.26 -7.49 -4.55
N GLU A 53 4.01 -8.47 -5.06
CA GLU A 53 5.16 -9.09 -4.41
C GLU A 53 6.44 -8.46 -4.95
N ILE A 54 7.10 -7.63 -4.13
CA ILE A 54 8.43 -7.09 -4.39
C ILE A 54 9.46 -8.11 -3.89
N SER A 55 10.31 -8.62 -4.79
CA SER A 55 11.48 -9.44 -4.48
C SER A 55 12.78 -8.62 -4.55
N ASN A 56 13.84 -9.13 -3.91
CA ASN A 56 15.18 -8.53 -3.87
C ASN A 56 15.19 -7.09 -3.30
N PHE A 57 14.35 -6.85 -2.29
CA PHE A 57 14.14 -5.56 -1.63
C PHE A 57 14.57 -5.65 -0.18
N ASN A 58 15.35 -4.69 0.31
CA ASN A 58 15.76 -4.64 1.71
C ASN A 58 14.92 -3.61 2.51
N PRO A 59 14.04 -4.04 3.45
CA PRO A 59 13.17 -3.16 4.21
C PRO A 59 13.90 -2.31 5.28
N TYR A 60 15.16 -2.60 5.58
CA TYR A 60 16.00 -1.82 6.50
C TYR A 60 16.72 -0.66 5.77
N LEU A 61 16.92 -0.79 4.45
CA LEU A 61 17.48 0.27 3.60
C LEU A 61 16.40 1.14 2.93
N TYR A 62 15.28 0.54 2.54
CA TYR A 62 14.23 1.18 1.75
C TYR A 62 12.84 1.03 2.37
N GLN A 63 12.02 2.06 2.20
CA GLN A 63 10.57 2.01 2.36
C GLN A 63 9.91 1.80 1.00
N ALA A 64 8.93 0.89 0.92
CA ALA A 64 8.06 0.72 -0.23
C ALA A 64 6.68 1.34 0.04
N GLN A 65 6.17 2.10 -0.91
CA GLN A 65 4.80 2.63 -0.94
C GLN A 65 4.14 2.18 -2.25
N ILE A 66 2.94 1.63 -2.14
CA ILE A 66 2.14 1.17 -3.29
C ILE A 66 0.78 1.84 -3.22
N ALA A 67 0.43 2.61 -4.25
CA ALA A 67 -0.84 3.29 -4.36
C ALA A 67 -1.64 2.71 -5.54
N PHE A 68 -2.85 2.25 -5.25
CA PHE A 68 -3.82 1.81 -6.25
C PHE A 68 -4.77 2.97 -6.54
N THR A 69 -4.74 3.48 -7.76
CA THR A 69 -5.68 4.49 -8.26
C THR A 69 -6.61 3.82 -9.26
N ASP A 70 -7.82 3.49 -8.83
CA ASP A 70 -8.89 3.07 -9.73
C ASP A 70 -9.40 4.30 -10.49
N SER A 71 -9.21 4.31 -11.81
CA SER A 71 -9.91 5.22 -12.71
C SER A 71 -10.97 4.43 -13.45
N THR A 72 -12.24 4.71 -13.16
CA THR A 72 -13.25 4.48 -14.19
C THR A 72 -12.85 5.29 -15.41
N ILE A 73 -12.95 4.70 -16.60
CA ILE A 73 -13.21 5.54 -17.76
C ILE A 73 -14.56 6.18 -17.43
N PRO A 74 -14.71 7.51 -17.46
CA PRO A 74 -16.00 8.12 -17.20
C PRO A 74 -16.96 7.60 -18.26
N VAL A 75 -17.85 6.68 -17.86
CA VAL A 75 -19.04 6.34 -18.62
C VAL A 75 -19.71 7.67 -18.87
N ASN A 76 -19.80 8.08 -20.14
CA ASN A 76 -20.45 9.34 -20.46
C ASN A 76 -21.87 9.23 -19.96
N THR A 77 -22.18 10.00 -18.91
CA THR A 77 -23.49 9.94 -18.26
C THR A 77 -24.52 10.22 -19.32
N THR A 78 -25.53 9.34 -19.41
CA THR A 78 -26.62 9.47 -20.38
C THR A 78 -27.11 10.92 -20.37
N PRO A 79 -27.00 11.64 -21.50
CA PRO A 79 -26.94 13.10 -21.50
C PRO A 79 -28.08 13.69 -20.67
N THR A 80 -27.72 14.52 -19.69
CA THR A 80 -28.47 14.75 -18.44
C THR A 80 -29.77 15.57 -18.57
N LEU A 81 -30.35 15.58 -19.76
CA LEU A 81 -31.64 16.14 -20.16
C LEU A 81 -32.83 15.76 -19.25
N PHE A 82 -32.70 14.72 -18.42
CA PHE A 82 -33.75 14.27 -17.50
C PHE A 82 -33.40 14.34 -16.01
N SER A 83 -32.12 14.46 -15.62
CA SER A 83 -31.74 14.58 -14.20
C SER A 83 -31.67 16.02 -13.71
N SER A 84 -31.39 16.98 -14.59
CA SER A 84 -31.36 18.42 -14.27
C SER A 84 -32.73 19.05 -13.97
N PHE A 85 -33.83 18.33 -14.21
CA PHE A 85 -35.19 18.78 -13.90
C PHE A 85 -35.61 18.60 -12.42
N PHE A 86 -34.87 17.84 -11.61
CA PHE A 86 -35.42 17.26 -10.36
C PHE A 86 -34.56 17.35 -9.09
N ASN A 87 -33.47 18.13 -9.06
CA ASN A 87 -32.71 18.34 -7.81
C ASN A 87 -32.50 19.83 -7.49
N THR A 88 -32.89 20.21 -6.27
CA THR A 88 -32.82 21.59 -5.73
C THR A 88 -31.88 21.73 -4.52
N ALA A 89 -31.21 20.65 -4.09
CA ALA A 89 -30.45 20.62 -2.84
C ALA A 89 -29.09 21.36 -2.91
N ASP A 90 -28.40 21.31 -4.06
CA ASP A 90 -26.98 21.67 -4.19
C ASP A 90 -26.66 23.17 -4.09
N LEU A 91 -27.67 24.04 -3.95
CA LEU A 91 -27.45 25.47 -3.71
C LEU A 91 -27.07 25.81 -2.26
N THR A 92 -27.36 24.91 -1.31
CA THR A 92 -27.27 25.20 0.13
C THR A 92 -25.93 24.86 0.78
N THR A 93 -25.19 23.91 0.21
CA THR A 93 -23.93 23.40 0.75
C THR A 93 -22.72 24.30 0.45
N LEU A 94 -22.83 25.18 -0.55
CA LEU A 94 -21.76 26.10 -0.96
C LEU A 94 -21.40 27.17 0.11
N VAL A 95 -22.30 27.41 1.07
CA VAL A 95 -22.20 28.51 2.05
C VAL A 95 -21.40 28.12 3.32
N ALA A 96 -21.21 26.82 3.58
CA ALA A 96 -20.86 26.33 4.92
C ALA A 96 -19.36 26.37 5.31
N ASN A 97 -18.43 26.52 4.36
CA ASN A 97 -16.99 26.21 4.56
C ASN A 97 -16.05 27.42 4.51
N LEU A 98 -16.35 28.50 5.25
CA LEU A 98 -15.47 29.68 5.35
C LEU A 98 -15.14 30.08 6.79
N GLY A 99 -13.95 29.68 7.26
CA GLY A 99 -13.27 30.19 8.46
C GLY A 99 -12.90 29.12 9.50
N SER A 100 -11.83 29.25 10.29
CA SER A 100 -10.68 30.18 10.20
C SER A 100 -9.55 29.71 11.12
N THR A 101 -8.28 29.90 10.76
CA THR A 101 -7.09 29.41 11.51
C THR A 101 -6.31 30.55 12.19
N ALA A 102 -5.79 30.35 13.41
CA ALA A 102 -4.75 31.19 14.01
C ALA A 102 -3.97 30.48 15.15
N LEU A 103 -2.66 30.74 15.26
CA LEU A 103 -1.80 30.37 16.40
C LEU A 103 -1.48 31.60 17.29
N LYS A 104 -0.98 31.37 18.51
CA LYS A 104 -0.23 32.35 19.34
C LYS A 104 0.94 31.66 20.08
N ILE A 105 1.95 32.45 20.50
CA ILE A 105 3.27 31.99 21.01
C ILE A 105 3.82 33.01 22.05
N PHE A 106 4.84 32.62 22.85
CA PHE A 106 5.79 33.45 23.64
C PHE A 106 5.35 33.98 25.04
N PRO A 107 6.27 34.47 25.92
CA PRO A 107 7.58 33.93 26.36
C PRO A 107 7.87 34.10 27.90
N GLY A 108 9.07 33.72 28.42
CA GLY A 108 9.55 34.11 29.78
C GLY A 108 10.88 33.45 30.28
N ALA A 109 11.65 34.12 31.16
CA ALA A 109 12.93 33.71 31.80
C ALA A 109 13.33 34.70 32.96
N PRO A 110 14.53 34.69 33.62
CA PRO A 110 15.38 33.66 34.27
C PRO A 110 15.46 33.92 35.84
N PRO A 111 16.55 34.28 36.59
CA PRO A 111 17.98 33.89 36.64
C PRO A 111 18.60 33.22 37.95
N PRO A 112 19.27 33.86 38.98
CA PRO A 112 20.56 33.32 39.51
C PRO A 112 20.82 33.28 41.06
N VAL A 113 22.10 33.09 41.49
CA VAL A 113 22.77 33.26 42.84
C VAL A 113 22.91 31.96 43.70
N ALA A 114 24.04 31.60 44.35
CA ALA A 114 25.48 31.96 44.26
C ALA A 114 26.41 30.89 44.98
N ALA A 115 27.60 31.29 45.47
CA ALA A 115 28.79 30.46 45.83
C ALA A 115 29.44 30.76 47.21
N GLY A 116 30.39 29.91 47.70
CA GLY A 116 31.34 30.26 48.80
C GLY A 116 31.94 29.12 49.68
N PRO A 117 33.30 28.93 49.72
CA PRO A 117 33.99 27.99 50.66
C PRO A 117 35.33 28.48 51.32
N THR A 118 35.74 28.00 52.51
CA THR A 118 37.14 28.16 53.08
C THR A 118 37.51 27.18 54.25
N PRO A 119 38.82 26.98 54.65
CA PRO A 119 39.28 25.78 55.42
C PRO A 119 40.36 25.92 56.57
N ARG A 120 40.64 24.80 57.31
CA ARG A 120 41.85 24.46 58.14
C ARG A 120 42.14 25.34 59.41
N THR A 121 43.05 25.07 60.38
CA THR A 121 44.25 24.17 60.56
C THR A 121 44.46 23.81 62.07
N ARG A 122 44.92 22.60 62.46
CA ARG A 122 46.27 22.17 62.97
C ARG A 122 46.78 22.68 64.34
N ALA A 123 47.28 21.74 65.17
CA ALA A 123 48.19 21.95 66.32
C ALA A 123 49.12 20.72 66.53
N ASP A 124 50.21 20.85 67.31
CA ASP A 124 51.29 19.84 67.52
C ASP A 124 51.84 19.89 69.00
N SER A 125 52.70 18.94 69.46
CA SER A 125 53.50 18.85 70.75
C SER A 125 53.00 17.90 71.88
N ILE A 126 53.80 17.35 72.84
CA ILE A 126 55.20 17.52 73.34
C ILE A 126 55.97 16.16 73.43
N LYS A 127 57.32 16.17 73.52
CA LYS A 127 58.22 15.01 73.76
C LYS A 127 58.86 15.02 75.17
N ALA A 128 59.02 13.86 75.83
CA ALA A 128 60.15 13.53 76.74
C ALA A 128 60.09 12.09 77.32
N MET A 129 60.86 11.12 76.78
CA MET A 129 61.12 9.81 77.43
C MET A 129 62.30 9.08 76.74
N ALA A 130 63.54 9.52 77.01
CA ALA A 130 64.57 9.53 75.96
C ALA A 130 65.71 8.49 76.02
N HIS A 131 66.01 7.81 77.14
CA HIS A 131 67.29 7.06 77.25
C HIS A 131 67.23 5.59 77.71
N ILE A 132 66.29 5.17 78.56
CA ILE A 132 66.19 3.75 78.97
C ILE A 132 65.53 2.88 77.87
N ILE A 133 64.70 3.48 77.02
CA ILE A 133 63.98 2.75 75.97
C ILE A 133 64.90 2.34 74.80
N GLN A 134 66.16 2.78 74.76
CA GLN A 134 67.02 2.73 73.56
C GLN A 134 67.31 1.32 73.04
N SER A 135 67.70 0.38 73.90
CA SER A 135 68.10 -0.98 73.49
C SER A 135 66.91 -1.87 73.15
N HIS A 136 65.83 -1.83 73.94
CA HIS A 136 64.59 -2.52 73.61
C HIS A 136 63.93 -1.91 72.36
N LYS A 137 64.07 -0.58 72.14
CA LYS A 137 63.74 0.05 70.85
C LYS A 137 64.57 -0.55 69.72
N VAL A 138 65.88 -0.76 69.82
CA VAL A 138 66.66 -1.30 68.69
C VAL A 138 66.10 -2.64 68.19
N ASN A 139 65.81 -3.60 69.08
CA ASN A 139 65.25 -4.89 68.66
C ASN A 139 63.81 -4.76 68.13
N VAL A 140 62.97 -3.93 68.76
CA VAL A 140 61.59 -3.64 68.29
C VAL A 140 61.58 -2.81 66.99
N ILE A 141 62.62 -2.02 66.74
CA ILE A 141 62.84 -1.27 65.51
C ILE A 141 63.36 -2.20 64.43
N GLN A 142 64.22 -3.19 64.72
CA GLN A 142 64.65 -4.17 63.71
C GLN A 142 63.52 -5.15 63.34
N SER A 143 62.68 -5.58 64.30
CA SER A 143 61.49 -6.36 63.97
C SER A 143 60.47 -5.51 63.19
N ARG A 144 60.19 -4.28 63.62
CA ARG A 144 59.38 -3.32 62.82
C ARG A 144 60.01 -3.02 61.46
N GLN A 145 61.33 -2.89 61.31
CA GLN A 145 61.98 -2.63 60.02
C GLN A 145 61.87 -3.82 59.08
N THR A 146 61.89 -5.05 59.62
CA THR A 146 61.66 -6.27 58.84
C THR A 146 60.18 -6.37 58.43
N GLU A 147 59.25 -6.09 59.35
CA GLU A 147 57.81 -6.03 59.10
C GLU A 147 57.46 -4.96 58.07
N VAL A 148 57.85 -3.70 58.32
CA VAL A 148 57.71 -2.52 57.45
C VAL A 148 58.40 -2.76 56.11
N GLY A 149 59.60 -3.34 56.07
CA GLY A 149 60.29 -3.69 54.82
C GLY A 149 59.50 -4.69 53.99
N SER A 150 58.96 -5.74 54.62
CA SER A 150 58.06 -6.69 53.95
C SER A 150 56.74 -6.05 53.49
N LEU A 151 56.24 -5.05 54.23
CA LEU A 151 55.03 -4.30 53.87
C LEU A 151 55.30 -3.36 52.70
N ILE A 152 56.43 -2.64 52.69
CA ILE A 152 56.90 -1.82 51.57
C ILE A 152 57.04 -2.67 50.31
N GLN A 153 57.70 -3.84 50.40
CA GLN A 153 57.86 -4.74 49.26
C GLN A 153 56.50 -5.22 48.72
N LYS A 154 55.56 -5.61 49.60
CA LYS A 154 54.19 -5.98 49.21
C LYS A 154 53.44 -4.83 48.53
N ILE A 155 53.51 -3.63 49.09
CA ILE A 155 52.87 -2.43 48.53
C ILE A 155 53.50 -2.07 47.17
N GLN A 156 54.82 -2.10 47.03
CA GLN A 156 55.52 -1.85 45.76
C GLN A 156 55.16 -2.88 44.69
N THR A 157 55.11 -4.17 45.06
CA THR A 157 54.67 -5.25 44.16
C THR A 157 53.23 -5.05 43.69
N PHE A 158 52.35 -4.67 44.62
CA PHE A 158 50.96 -4.37 44.31
C PHE A 158 50.80 -3.16 43.38
N THR A 159 51.48 -2.04 43.65
CA THR A 159 51.44 -0.86 42.77
C THR A 159 51.91 -1.19 41.35
N PHE A 160 53.02 -1.93 41.22
CA PHE A 160 53.55 -2.36 39.91
C PHE A 160 52.57 -3.25 39.13
N ASP A 161 51.87 -4.16 39.80
CA ASP A 161 50.81 -4.99 39.21
C ASP A 161 49.59 -4.16 38.77
N GLN A 162 49.17 -3.16 39.56
CA GLN A 162 48.11 -2.22 39.15
C GLN A 162 48.53 -1.33 37.97
N ASP A 163 49.79 -0.90 37.90
CA ASP A 163 50.33 -0.14 36.76
C ASP A 163 50.38 -1.00 35.47
N ILE A 164 50.71 -2.30 35.57
CA ILE A 164 50.61 -3.26 34.46
C ILE A 164 49.13 -3.43 34.03
N LYS A 165 48.20 -3.58 34.98
CA LYS A 165 46.76 -3.68 34.70
C LYS A 165 46.24 -2.40 34.00
N LEU A 166 46.71 -1.22 34.39
CA LEU A 166 46.42 0.05 33.73
C LEU A 166 46.94 0.10 32.28
N LEU A 167 48.15 -0.40 32.02
CA LEU A 167 48.69 -0.52 30.66
C LEU A 167 47.90 -1.50 29.79
N ILE A 168 47.43 -2.61 30.36
CA ILE A 168 46.54 -3.56 29.66
C ILE A 168 45.23 -2.86 29.30
N VAL A 169 44.56 -2.21 30.25
CA VAL A 169 43.31 -1.45 30.03
C VAL A 169 43.49 -0.36 28.95
N ARG A 170 44.59 0.39 28.97
CA ARG A 170 44.89 1.40 27.94
C ARG A 170 45.12 0.76 26.57
N LYS A 171 45.83 -0.37 26.48
CA LYS A 171 46.02 -1.13 25.23
C LYS A 171 44.71 -1.72 24.69
N TRP A 172 43.76 -2.03 25.57
CA TRP A 172 42.42 -2.50 25.21
C TRP A 172 41.57 -1.38 24.60
N ASN A 173 41.55 -0.19 25.20
CA ASN A 173 40.88 0.98 24.63
C ASN A 173 41.45 1.42 23.26
N LEU A 174 42.68 1.01 22.93
CA LEU A 174 43.31 1.24 21.62
C LEU A 174 43.08 0.11 20.60
N LYS A 175 42.53 -1.05 21.01
CA LYS A 175 42.08 -2.10 20.09
C LYS A 175 40.69 -1.75 19.56
N ALA A 176 40.63 -0.83 18.60
CA ALA A 176 39.52 -0.80 17.67
C ALA A 176 39.41 -2.19 17.00
N CYS A 177 38.24 -2.82 17.07
CA CYS A 177 37.95 -3.95 16.18
C CYS A 177 37.74 -3.37 14.79
N ASP A 178 38.61 -3.72 13.85
CA ASP A 178 38.44 -3.32 12.46
C ASP A 178 37.28 -4.13 11.86
N ILE A 179 36.19 -3.44 11.48
CA ILE A 179 34.92 -4.07 11.06
C ILE A 179 34.86 -4.22 9.53
N THR A 180 35.93 -3.84 8.83
CA THR A 180 36.00 -3.82 7.36
C THR A 180 35.78 -5.19 6.71
N ASP A 181 36.26 -6.28 7.31
CA ASP A 181 36.12 -7.66 6.80
C ASP A 181 34.95 -8.46 7.41
N PHE A 182 33.84 -7.80 7.79
CA PHE A 182 32.64 -8.49 8.31
C PHE A 182 31.83 -9.18 7.19
N THR A 183 32.31 -10.34 6.74
CA THR A 183 31.60 -11.25 5.84
C THR A 183 30.74 -12.25 6.63
N ASN A 184 29.77 -12.87 5.95
CA ASN A 184 28.92 -13.91 6.54
C ASN A 184 29.73 -15.09 7.12
N ASP A 185 30.81 -15.48 6.45
CA ASP A 185 31.67 -16.62 6.84
C ASP A 185 32.46 -16.33 8.13
N ASN A 186 32.81 -15.07 8.37
CA ASN A 186 33.57 -14.63 9.55
C ASN A 186 32.68 -14.27 10.76
N GLN A 187 31.35 -14.19 10.59
CA GLN A 187 30.41 -13.71 11.62
C GLN A 187 30.57 -14.43 12.97
N THR A 188 30.61 -15.77 12.98
CA THR A 188 30.68 -16.57 14.22
C THR A 188 31.98 -16.31 14.98
N THR A 189 33.10 -16.17 14.26
CA THR A 189 34.40 -15.82 14.82
C THR A 189 34.36 -14.42 15.44
N TYR A 190 33.84 -13.43 14.71
CA TYR A 190 33.74 -12.05 15.19
C TYR A 190 32.85 -11.92 16.45
N VAL A 191 31.68 -12.57 16.47
CA VAL A 191 30.81 -12.64 17.66
C VAL A 191 31.55 -13.26 18.85
N THR A 192 32.24 -14.39 18.63
CA THR A 192 32.98 -15.10 19.69
C THR A 192 34.12 -14.23 20.25
N THR A 193 34.87 -13.55 19.38
CA THR A 193 35.95 -12.63 19.75
C THR A 193 35.42 -11.43 20.55
N VAL A 194 34.34 -10.77 20.10
CA VAL A 194 33.74 -9.64 20.84
C VAL A 194 33.13 -10.10 22.17
N LYS A 195 32.51 -11.28 22.22
CA LYS A 195 32.05 -11.88 23.48
C LYS A 195 33.19 -12.13 24.46
N GLY A 196 34.33 -12.62 23.97
CA GLY A 196 35.57 -12.75 24.74
C GLY A 196 36.02 -11.41 25.33
N PHE A 197 36.13 -10.37 24.50
CA PHE A 197 36.46 -9.02 24.96
C PHE A 197 35.51 -8.52 26.07
N PHE A 198 34.20 -8.74 25.99
CA PHE A 198 33.27 -8.35 27.07
C PHE A 198 33.45 -9.18 28.35
N THR A 199 33.66 -10.49 28.26
CA THR A 199 33.93 -11.35 29.42
C THR A 199 35.24 -10.96 30.12
N ASP A 200 36.30 -10.78 29.36
CA ASP A 200 37.63 -10.42 29.87
C ASP A 200 37.62 -9.03 30.52
N ARG A 201 36.98 -8.02 29.89
CA ARG A 201 36.78 -6.68 30.48
C ARG A 201 36.12 -6.79 31.85
N ASN A 202 35.03 -7.54 31.95
CA ASN A 202 34.29 -7.71 33.20
C ASN A 202 35.11 -8.45 34.26
N THR A 203 35.91 -9.44 33.85
CA THR A 203 36.81 -10.20 34.73
C THR A 203 37.93 -9.32 35.26
N ILE A 204 38.60 -8.54 34.40
CA ILE A 204 39.65 -7.58 34.77
C ILE A 204 39.08 -6.52 35.72
N GLN A 205 37.90 -5.96 35.42
CA GLN A 205 37.22 -5.00 36.28
C GLN A 205 36.87 -5.60 37.66
N SER A 206 36.36 -6.83 37.71
CA SER A 206 36.06 -7.52 38.97
C SER A 206 37.32 -7.80 39.81
N ASN A 207 38.40 -8.25 39.15
CA ASN A 207 39.67 -8.52 39.82
C ASN A 207 40.26 -7.25 40.42
N ILE A 208 40.28 -6.14 39.67
CA ILE A 208 40.77 -4.85 40.18
C ILE A 208 39.90 -4.32 41.33
N LEU A 209 38.58 -4.46 41.26
CA LEU A 209 37.71 -4.09 42.39
C LEU A 209 37.99 -4.93 43.64
N THR A 210 38.28 -6.23 43.46
CA THR A 210 38.66 -7.15 44.54
C THR A 210 40.03 -6.78 45.13
N ASP A 211 41.01 -6.49 44.27
CA ASP A 211 42.37 -6.05 44.65
C ASP A 211 42.34 -4.77 45.47
N ILE A 212 41.63 -3.75 44.99
CA ILE A 212 41.50 -2.45 45.66
C ILE A 212 40.76 -2.61 47.01
N THR A 213 39.68 -3.40 47.05
CA THR A 213 38.95 -3.67 48.30
C THR A 213 39.81 -4.43 49.31
N THR A 214 40.61 -5.39 48.85
CA THR A 214 41.57 -6.15 49.67
C THR A 214 42.68 -5.26 50.18
N TYR A 215 43.23 -4.38 49.34
CA TYR A 215 44.22 -3.38 49.71
C TYR A 215 43.68 -2.43 50.80
N GLU A 216 42.49 -1.84 50.60
CA GLU A 216 41.89 -0.91 51.57
C GLU A 216 41.59 -1.59 52.92
N SER A 217 41.06 -2.81 52.91
CA SER A 217 40.83 -3.61 54.12
C SER A 217 42.14 -3.85 54.89
N ASN A 218 43.22 -4.21 54.20
CA ASN A 218 44.53 -4.39 54.80
C ASN A 218 45.13 -3.06 55.30
N ALA A 219 45.00 -1.97 54.54
CA ALA A 219 45.50 -0.64 54.92
C ALA A 219 44.79 -0.10 56.17
N LEU A 220 43.51 -0.42 56.38
CA LEU A 220 42.79 -0.12 57.63
C LEU A 220 43.40 -0.88 58.82
N ASN A 221 43.68 -2.17 58.68
CA ASN A 221 44.30 -2.98 59.74
C ASN A 221 45.70 -2.45 60.12
N TYR A 222 46.49 -1.99 59.15
CA TYR A 222 47.81 -1.39 59.39
C TYR A 222 47.78 0.14 59.60
N GLY A 223 46.61 0.76 59.69
CA GLY A 223 46.42 2.22 59.64
C GLY A 223 47.11 3.02 60.75
N LYS A 224 47.53 2.38 61.85
CA LYS A 224 48.39 2.98 62.88
C LYS A 224 49.86 3.02 62.44
N LEU A 225 50.40 1.92 61.90
CA LEU A 225 51.77 1.83 61.39
C LEU A 225 51.99 2.77 60.20
N ILE A 226 51.01 2.83 59.28
CA ILE A 226 51.05 3.73 58.10
C ILE A 226 51.04 5.21 58.52
N LYS A 227 50.45 5.56 59.66
CA LYS A 227 50.51 6.93 60.21
C LYS A 227 51.83 7.22 60.91
N GLU A 228 52.37 6.26 61.67
CA GLU A 228 53.62 6.39 62.41
C GLU A 228 54.86 6.46 61.49
N ASP A 229 54.93 5.63 60.44
CA ASP A 229 56.08 5.56 59.53
C ASP A 229 55.95 6.50 58.32
N ALA A 230 57.05 7.16 57.94
CA ALA A 230 57.05 8.11 56.83
C ALA A 230 57.09 7.44 55.45
N THR A 231 57.74 6.27 55.33
CA THR A 231 57.90 5.53 54.07
C THR A 231 56.62 4.79 53.72
N LEU A 232 55.98 4.15 54.70
CA LEU A 232 54.65 3.55 54.54
C LEU A 232 53.61 4.58 54.13
N ARG A 233 53.64 5.79 54.70
CA ARG A 233 52.71 6.87 54.34
C ARG A 233 52.89 7.34 52.89
N VAL A 234 54.12 7.36 52.38
CA VAL A 234 54.38 7.66 50.96
C VAL A 234 53.91 6.51 50.07
N ALA A 235 54.20 5.27 50.44
CA ALA A 235 53.79 4.09 49.69
C ALA A 235 52.25 3.95 49.61
N ASP A 236 51.54 4.10 50.74
CA ASP A 236 50.08 4.11 50.79
C ASP A 236 49.48 5.27 49.97
N SER A 237 50.06 6.46 50.06
CA SER A 237 49.61 7.61 49.25
C SER A 237 49.79 7.37 47.76
N LEU A 238 50.86 6.69 47.33
CA LEU A 238 51.08 6.35 45.92
C LEU A 238 50.10 5.27 45.44
N THR A 239 49.93 4.17 46.19
CA THR A 239 48.97 3.12 45.83
C THR A 239 47.53 3.65 45.80
N ARG A 240 47.15 4.57 46.70
CA ARG A 240 45.85 5.26 46.64
C ARG A 240 45.67 6.13 45.40
N ILE A 241 46.74 6.70 44.86
CA ILE A 241 46.72 7.45 43.59
C ILE A 241 46.55 6.47 42.42
N SER A 242 47.37 5.41 42.30
CA SER A 242 47.22 4.39 41.25
C SER A 242 45.83 3.73 41.28
N ASN A 243 45.33 3.34 42.47
CA ASN A 243 43.98 2.79 42.63
C ASN A 243 42.89 3.77 42.16
N LYS A 244 43.04 5.08 42.44
CA LYS A 244 42.11 6.11 41.99
C LYS A 244 42.16 6.29 40.47
N GLU A 245 43.35 6.38 39.87
CA GLU A 245 43.50 6.51 38.41
C GLU A 245 42.96 5.29 37.68
N LEU A 246 43.18 4.08 38.22
CA LEU A 246 42.68 2.84 37.68
C LEU A 246 41.14 2.74 37.80
N MET A 247 40.57 3.17 38.92
CA MET A 247 39.11 3.30 39.08
C MET A 247 38.51 4.34 38.15
N GLN A 248 39.20 5.45 37.89
CA GLN A 248 38.78 6.44 36.88
C GLN A 248 38.88 5.87 35.46
N SER A 249 39.91 5.08 35.17
CA SER A 249 40.06 4.39 33.87
C SER A 249 38.97 3.33 33.66
N ILE A 250 38.60 2.56 34.68
CA ILE A 250 37.47 1.62 34.65
C ILE A 250 36.14 2.37 34.50
N GLY A 251 35.94 3.44 35.27
CA GLY A 251 34.75 4.30 35.18
C GLY A 251 34.60 5.05 33.86
N SER A 252 35.68 5.15 33.07
CA SER A 252 35.66 5.72 31.72
C SER A 252 35.22 4.73 30.64
N PHE A 253 35.14 3.42 30.93
CA PHE A 253 34.53 2.48 30.00
C PHE A 253 33.03 2.77 29.86
N ASP A 254 32.52 2.82 28.64
CA ASP A 254 31.07 2.88 28.42
C ASP A 254 30.40 1.63 29.01
N THR A 255 29.56 1.83 30.03
CA THR A 255 28.71 0.81 30.67
C THR A 255 27.34 0.71 30.02
N THR A 256 26.96 1.70 29.20
CA THR A 256 25.75 1.68 28.39
C THR A 256 25.93 0.80 27.15
N PHE A 257 27.14 0.71 26.59
CA PHE A 257 27.47 -0.20 25.49
C PHE A 257 27.78 -1.60 26.03
N THR A 258 26.74 -2.43 26.09
CA THR A 258 26.82 -3.83 26.56
C THR A 258 26.91 -4.82 25.40
N TYR A 259 27.35 -6.04 25.68
CA TYR A 259 27.36 -7.14 24.71
C TYR A 259 25.99 -7.37 24.04
N ALA A 260 24.88 -7.25 24.78
CA ALA A 260 23.53 -7.37 24.22
C ALA A 260 23.16 -6.23 23.25
N LYS A 261 23.65 -4.99 23.49
CA LYS A 261 23.52 -3.90 22.51
C LYS A 261 24.39 -4.16 21.27
N PHE A 262 25.60 -4.68 21.45
CA PHE A 262 26.45 -5.11 20.35
C PHE A 262 25.77 -6.19 19.50
N GLU A 263 25.20 -7.25 20.09
CA GLU A 263 24.43 -8.27 19.37
C GLU A 263 23.23 -7.67 18.62
N THR A 264 22.54 -6.69 19.21
CA THR A 264 21.43 -5.97 18.57
C THR A 264 21.89 -5.19 17.33
N ILE A 265 22.99 -4.43 17.44
CA ILE A 265 23.58 -3.66 16.34
C ILE A 265 24.12 -4.62 15.26
N LEU A 266 24.74 -5.72 15.65
CA LEU A 266 25.27 -6.71 14.71
C LEU A 266 24.13 -7.41 13.95
N ALA A 267 23.03 -7.77 14.62
CA ALA A 267 21.84 -8.31 13.97
C ALA A 267 21.21 -7.33 12.97
N GLN A 268 21.26 -6.02 13.26
CA GLN A 268 20.85 -4.97 12.32
C GLN A 268 21.80 -4.91 11.11
N LEU A 269 23.13 -4.93 11.30
CA LEU A 269 24.12 -4.95 10.23
C LEU A 269 24.01 -6.20 9.33
N ILE A 270 23.84 -7.38 9.91
CA ILE A 270 23.60 -8.64 9.18
C ILE A 270 22.32 -8.56 8.34
N ASN A 271 21.28 -7.87 8.82
CA ASN A 271 20.03 -7.69 8.08
C ASN A 271 20.11 -6.57 7.04
N LEU A 272 20.98 -5.57 7.21
CA LEU A 272 21.30 -4.57 6.18
C LEU A 272 22.07 -5.20 5.00
N ASN A 273 22.90 -6.22 5.25
CA ASN A 273 23.66 -6.95 4.22
C ASN A 273 22.86 -8.09 3.53
N LYS A 274 21.57 -8.29 3.84
CA LYS A 274 20.71 -9.28 3.17
C LYS A 274 19.96 -8.64 2.00
N GLU A 275 20.17 -9.14 0.80
CA GLU A 275 19.52 -8.60 -0.41
C GLU A 275 18.15 -9.25 -0.68
N ASN A 276 17.93 -10.48 -0.20
CA ASN A 276 16.86 -11.37 -0.66
C ASN A 276 15.58 -11.35 0.21
N PHE A 277 15.17 -10.22 0.80
CA PHE A 277 13.84 -10.18 1.43
C PHE A 277 12.74 -10.00 0.37
N LYS A 278 11.52 -10.34 0.78
CA LYS A 278 10.29 -10.13 0.01
C LYS A 278 9.31 -9.28 0.80
N TYR A 279 8.60 -8.41 0.08
CA TYR A 279 7.47 -7.64 0.61
C TYR A 279 6.25 -7.90 -0.27
N THR A 280 5.12 -8.28 0.34
CA THR A 280 3.85 -8.47 -0.37
C THR A 280 2.83 -7.46 0.12
N SER A 281 2.19 -6.74 -0.81
CA SER A 281 1.13 -5.79 -0.46
C SER A 281 -0.10 -6.49 0.08
N LEU A 282 -0.96 -5.74 0.78
CA LEU A 282 -2.32 -6.18 1.03
C LEU A 282 -3.06 -6.40 -0.31
N PRO A 283 -3.95 -7.41 -0.41
CA PRO A 283 -4.83 -7.58 -1.57
C PRO A 283 -5.75 -6.37 -1.73
N THR A 284 -5.74 -5.76 -2.91
CA THR A 284 -6.62 -4.64 -3.27
C THR A 284 -7.59 -5.07 -4.34
N GLN A 285 -8.89 -4.84 -4.11
CA GLN A 285 -9.93 -5.13 -5.09
C GLN A 285 -9.96 -4.07 -6.20
N ILE A 286 -9.97 -4.52 -7.45
CA ILE A 286 -10.14 -3.69 -8.64
C ILE A 286 -11.62 -3.32 -8.79
N LYS A 287 -11.92 -2.02 -8.85
CA LYS A 287 -13.30 -1.50 -8.97
C LYS A 287 -13.54 -0.77 -10.28
N SER A 288 -12.54 -0.68 -11.16
CA SER A 288 -12.59 0.18 -12.34
C SER A 288 -11.88 -0.37 -13.57
N ASP A 289 -12.30 0.13 -14.74
CA ASP A 289 -11.81 -0.31 -16.04
C ASP A 289 -10.32 -0.05 -16.28
N ILE A 290 -9.69 0.86 -15.52
CA ILE A 290 -8.24 1.09 -15.53
C ILE A 290 -7.76 1.28 -14.09
N THR A 291 -7.26 0.20 -13.49
CA THR A 291 -6.49 0.31 -12.24
C THR A 291 -5.06 0.71 -12.58
N LYS A 292 -4.67 1.90 -12.11
CA LYS A 292 -3.29 2.37 -12.12
C LYS A 292 -2.63 1.96 -10.80
N VAL A 293 -1.44 1.37 -10.86
CA VAL A 293 -0.62 1.03 -9.69
C VAL A 293 0.66 1.85 -9.74
N ASP A 294 0.83 2.74 -8.77
CA ASP A 294 2.06 3.50 -8.56
C ASP A 294 2.88 2.84 -7.45
N LEU A 295 4.05 2.31 -7.82
CA LEU A 295 5.08 1.86 -6.89
C LEU A 295 6.11 2.97 -6.70
N SER A 296 6.40 3.30 -5.43
CA SER A 296 7.51 4.17 -5.04
C SER A 296 8.36 3.45 -4.00
N ILE A 297 9.66 3.32 -4.27
CA ILE A 297 10.65 2.76 -3.35
C ILE A 297 11.69 3.86 -3.07
N THR A 298 11.80 4.25 -1.81
CA THR A 298 12.65 5.37 -1.36
C THR A 298 13.55 4.92 -0.20
N PRO A 299 14.82 5.35 -0.14
CA PRO A 299 15.67 5.05 1.02
C PRO A 299 15.07 5.60 2.31
N TRP A 300 15.26 4.92 3.44
CA TRP A 300 14.85 5.43 4.76
C TRP A 300 15.60 6.71 5.17
N ASN A 301 16.81 6.89 4.66
CA ASN A 301 17.63 8.07 4.90
C ASN A 301 17.86 8.83 3.58
N ASN A 302 17.27 10.02 3.47
CA ASN A 302 17.41 10.92 2.31
C ASN A 302 18.87 11.39 2.08
N SER A 303 19.74 11.26 3.08
CA SER A 303 21.18 11.57 3.00
C SER A 303 22.05 10.37 2.58
N SER A 304 21.45 9.24 2.18
CA SER A 304 22.17 8.08 1.68
C SER A 304 22.38 8.14 0.17
N ASN A 305 23.47 7.55 -0.33
CA ASN A 305 23.78 7.47 -1.77
C ASN A 305 22.91 6.42 -2.52
N LEU A 306 21.78 5.99 -1.95
CA LEU A 306 20.93 4.94 -2.50
C LEU A 306 19.90 5.53 -3.47
N SER A 307 19.74 4.91 -4.64
CA SER A 307 18.79 5.38 -5.65
C SER A 307 17.35 5.08 -5.25
N SER A 308 16.48 6.10 -5.23
CA SER A 308 15.03 5.87 -5.26
C SER A 308 14.57 5.30 -6.61
N TYR A 309 13.46 4.57 -6.61
CA TYR A 309 12.81 4.03 -7.80
C TYR A 309 11.31 4.34 -7.79
N LYS A 310 10.75 4.66 -8.95
CA LYS A 310 9.31 4.84 -9.13
C LYS A 310 8.88 4.16 -10.42
N ALA A 311 7.73 3.48 -10.38
CA ALA A 311 7.09 2.87 -11.53
C ALA A 311 5.58 3.10 -11.48
N THR A 312 5.00 3.32 -12.65
CA THR A 312 3.56 3.38 -12.86
C THR A 312 3.18 2.27 -13.82
N TRP A 313 2.23 1.44 -13.41
CA TRP A 313 1.63 0.41 -14.26
C TRP A 313 0.13 0.69 -14.40
N GLN A 314 -0.45 0.30 -15.54
CA GLN A 314 -1.89 0.44 -15.78
C GLN A 314 -2.43 -0.89 -16.30
N PHE A 315 -3.40 -1.43 -15.61
CA PHE A 315 -4.04 -2.70 -15.93
C PHE A 315 -5.46 -2.42 -16.40
N PRO A 316 -5.76 -2.53 -17.71
CA PRO A 316 -7.12 -2.38 -18.19
C PRO A 316 -7.93 -3.61 -17.78
N ALA A 317 -8.90 -3.45 -16.89
CA ALA A 317 -9.77 -4.55 -16.49
C ALA A 317 -10.61 -4.95 -17.70
N THR A 318 -10.34 -6.13 -18.27
CA THR A 318 -10.91 -6.50 -19.57
C THR A 318 -12.34 -7.03 -19.43
N GLN A 319 -13.30 -6.12 -19.30
CA GLN A 319 -14.72 -6.46 -19.43
C GLN A 319 -14.94 -7.25 -20.74
N LYS A 320 -15.40 -8.50 -20.59
CA LYS A 320 -15.76 -9.37 -21.72
C LYS A 320 -17.17 -9.08 -22.22
N SER A 321 -18.10 -8.71 -21.34
CA SER A 321 -19.46 -8.28 -21.65
C SER A 321 -19.63 -6.77 -21.46
N TYR A 322 -20.70 -6.21 -21.98
CA TYR A 322 -21.17 -4.85 -21.70
C TYR A 322 -22.70 -4.76 -21.75
N PHE A 323 -23.26 -3.83 -20.98
CA PHE A 323 -24.59 -3.27 -21.21
C PHE A 323 -24.43 -1.86 -21.80
N ASN A 324 -25.30 -1.48 -22.72
CA ASN A 324 -25.20 -0.20 -23.40
C ASN A 324 -26.55 0.28 -23.95
N PHE A 325 -26.71 1.59 -24.14
CA PHE A 325 -27.87 2.18 -24.82
C PHE A 325 -27.44 2.92 -26.08
N SER A 326 -28.29 2.96 -27.11
CA SER A 326 -28.05 3.72 -28.34
C SER A 326 -29.32 4.35 -28.88
N THR A 327 -29.12 5.32 -29.77
CA THR A 327 -30.15 5.80 -30.70
C THR A 327 -29.72 5.42 -32.12
N ASP A 328 -30.50 4.57 -32.78
CA ASP A 328 -30.21 4.08 -34.14
C ASP A 328 -31.25 4.61 -35.13
N PHE A 329 -30.85 4.68 -36.40
CA PHE A 329 -31.80 4.68 -37.51
C PHE A 329 -32.05 3.24 -37.96
N TYR A 330 -33.33 2.85 -38.09
CA TYR A 330 -33.73 1.55 -38.60
C TYR A 330 -34.36 1.65 -39.99
N PHE A 331 -34.16 0.60 -40.78
CA PHE A 331 -34.81 0.34 -42.06
C PHE A 331 -35.55 -1.00 -41.94
N SER A 332 -36.79 -1.08 -42.43
CA SER A 332 -37.57 -2.33 -42.37
C SER A 332 -38.51 -2.51 -43.55
N GLY A 333 -38.93 -3.76 -43.79
CA GLY A 333 -39.97 -4.08 -44.78
C GLY A 333 -41.40 -3.76 -44.33
N LEU A 334 -41.60 -3.18 -43.13
CA LEU A 334 -42.92 -2.64 -42.76
C LEU A 334 -43.27 -1.49 -43.71
N HIS A 335 -44.53 -1.40 -44.08
CA HIS A 335 -45.09 -0.34 -44.91
C HIS A 335 -46.61 -0.35 -44.72
N ASP A 336 -47.24 0.82 -44.74
CA ASP A 336 -48.70 0.94 -44.80
C ASP A 336 -49.17 0.69 -46.25
N GLU A 337 -50.30 0.00 -46.40
CA GLU A 337 -51.02 -0.11 -47.67
C GLU A 337 -52.12 0.94 -47.68
N ASN A 338 -51.85 2.09 -48.31
CA ASN A 338 -52.84 3.15 -48.49
C ASN A 338 -53.79 2.78 -49.64
N TYR A 339 -55.08 3.03 -49.46
CA TYR A 339 -56.10 2.84 -50.48
C TYR A 339 -57.01 4.06 -50.57
N PHE A 340 -57.41 4.40 -51.79
CA PHE A 340 -58.39 5.44 -52.08
C PHE A 340 -59.55 4.85 -52.89
N ALA A 341 -60.73 5.46 -52.74
CA ALA A 341 -61.89 5.15 -53.57
C ALA A 341 -62.02 6.21 -54.65
N GLU A 342 -61.82 5.83 -55.91
CA GLU A 342 -62.04 6.68 -57.07
C GLU A 342 -63.48 6.52 -57.55
N GLN A 343 -64.17 7.63 -57.80
CA GLN A 343 -65.58 7.66 -58.18
C GLN A 343 -65.74 7.71 -59.71
N HIS A 344 -66.45 6.73 -60.26
CA HIS A 344 -66.82 6.63 -61.67
C HIS A 344 -68.33 6.83 -61.82
N ILE A 345 -68.75 7.71 -62.73
CA ILE A 345 -70.16 7.98 -63.04
C ILE A 345 -70.44 7.39 -64.42
N ASN A 346 -71.10 6.24 -64.47
CA ASN A 346 -71.35 5.52 -65.72
C ASN A 346 -72.61 6.06 -66.42
N ALA A 347 -73.60 6.49 -65.64
CA ALA A 347 -74.83 7.11 -66.09
C ALA A 347 -75.43 7.98 -64.96
N PRO A 348 -76.39 8.88 -65.24
CA PRO A 348 -77.13 9.58 -64.20
C PRO A 348 -77.82 8.59 -63.25
N GLY A 349 -77.36 8.55 -61.99
CA GLY A 349 -77.84 7.61 -60.97
C GLY A 349 -77.06 6.29 -60.86
N ASP A 350 -76.19 5.92 -61.81
CA ASP A 350 -75.26 4.80 -61.66
C ASP A 350 -73.85 5.33 -61.38
N THR A 351 -73.52 5.39 -60.09
CA THR A 351 -72.19 5.70 -59.57
C THR A 351 -71.56 4.43 -59.02
N THR A 352 -70.30 4.20 -59.38
CA THR A 352 -69.49 3.09 -58.90
C THR A 352 -68.15 3.60 -58.39
N TYR A 353 -67.57 2.92 -57.41
CA TYR A 353 -66.27 3.25 -56.84
C TYR A 353 -65.27 2.13 -57.12
N SER A 354 -64.06 2.46 -57.56
CA SER A 354 -62.93 1.53 -57.64
C SER A 354 -61.99 1.75 -56.47
N ILE A 355 -61.67 0.68 -55.74
CA ILE A 355 -60.70 0.72 -54.64
C ILE A 355 -59.31 0.52 -55.22
N ASN A 356 -58.58 1.63 -55.34
CA ASN A 356 -57.23 1.69 -55.90
C ASN A 356 -56.19 1.77 -54.77
N GLN A 357 -55.06 1.10 -54.93
CA GLN A 357 -53.93 1.19 -53.99
C GLN A 357 -53.02 2.37 -54.37
N GLU A 358 -52.63 3.22 -53.42
CA GLU A 358 -51.59 4.22 -53.68
C GLU A 358 -50.22 3.55 -53.79
N SER A 359 -49.31 4.14 -54.57
CA SER A 359 -47.93 3.66 -54.68
C SER A 359 -47.11 4.03 -53.43
N THR A 360 -47.27 3.27 -52.34
CA THR A 360 -46.48 3.44 -51.12
C THR A 360 -45.11 2.75 -51.23
N GLY A 361 -44.09 3.37 -50.62
CA GLY A 361 -42.75 2.77 -50.52
C GLY A 361 -42.78 1.51 -49.66
N LYS A 362 -42.21 0.40 -50.16
CA LYS A 362 -42.16 -0.89 -49.45
C LYS A 362 -41.12 -0.96 -48.31
N VAL A 363 -40.54 0.17 -47.94
CA VAL A 363 -39.50 0.31 -46.92
C VAL A 363 -39.88 1.45 -45.97
N GLU A 364 -40.00 1.14 -44.69
CA GLU A 364 -40.15 2.13 -43.62
C GLU A 364 -38.78 2.45 -43.01
N VAL A 365 -38.52 3.74 -42.81
CA VAL A 365 -37.39 4.27 -42.05
C VAL A 365 -37.89 4.83 -40.72
N GLY A 366 -37.12 4.67 -39.66
CA GLY A 366 -37.44 5.29 -38.36
C GLY A 366 -36.25 5.43 -37.44
N ILE A 367 -36.51 5.95 -36.25
CA ILE A 367 -35.56 6.03 -35.13
C ILE A 367 -35.91 4.98 -34.07
N THR A 368 -34.91 4.49 -33.34
CA THR A 368 -35.13 3.55 -32.23
C THR A 368 -34.15 3.80 -31.10
N ALA A 369 -34.63 3.61 -29.86
CA ALA A 369 -33.80 3.63 -28.67
C ALA A 369 -33.61 2.19 -28.19
N LEU A 370 -32.39 1.68 -28.29
CA LEU A 370 -32.08 0.26 -28.10
C LEU A 370 -31.20 0.03 -26.87
N LEU A 371 -31.60 -0.93 -26.03
CA LEU A 371 -30.73 -1.57 -25.05
C LEU A 371 -29.95 -2.68 -25.75
N HIS A 372 -28.64 -2.73 -25.52
CA HIS A 372 -27.75 -3.76 -26.02
C HIS A 372 -27.07 -4.48 -24.86
N TYR A 373 -27.09 -5.81 -24.90
CA TYR A 373 -26.26 -6.66 -24.05
C TYR A 373 -25.32 -7.45 -24.95
N GLY A 374 -24.01 -7.22 -24.84
CA GLY A 374 -23.03 -7.74 -25.79
C GLY A 374 -21.75 -8.26 -25.16
N TRP A 375 -20.96 -8.93 -25.99
CA TRP A 375 -19.69 -9.56 -25.63
C TRP A 375 -18.62 -9.28 -26.69
N TYR A 376 -17.40 -8.96 -26.25
CA TYR A 376 -16.24 -8.84 -27.13
C TYR A 376 -15.69 -10.22 -27.47
N PHE A 377 -15.29 -10.44 -28.73
CA PHE A 377 -14.77 -11.75 -29.18
C PHE A 377 -13.48 -12.19 -28.47
N SER A 378 -12.69 -11.24 -27.95
CA SER A 378 -11.50 -11.51 -27.12
C SER A 378 -11.19 -10.34 -26.18
N ASN A 379 -10.33 -10.57 -25.19
CA ASN A 379 -9.85 -9.53 -24.29
C ASN A 379 -9.10 -8.46 -25.09
N GLY A 380 -9.47 -7.19 -24.94
CA GLY A 380 -8.92 -6.08 -25.71
C GLY A 380 -9.50 -5.90 -27.13
N SER A 381 -10.36 -6.81 -27.63
CA SER A 381 -10.96 -6.68 -28.96
C SER A 381 -11.83 -5.41 -29.10
N ASN A 382 -11.76 -4.77 -30.26
CA ASN A 382 -12.67 -3.71 -30.69
C ASN A 382 -13.92 -4.25 -31.41
N TYR A 383 -14.07 -5.56 -31.52
CA TYR A 383 -15.21 -6.22 -32.16
C TYR A 383 -16.04 -6.96 -31.12
N SER A 384 -17.37 -6.80 -31.18
CA SER A 384 -18.33 -7.48 -30.32
C SER A 384 -19.54 -8.02 -31.08
N PHE A 385 -20.22 -8.96 -30.45
CA PHE A 385 -21.57 -9.42 -30.79
C PHE A 385 -22.54 -8.97 -29.69
N HIS A 386 -23.76 -8.58 -30.04
CA HIS A 386 -24.77 -8.16 -29.06
C HIS A 386 -26.18 -8.67 -29.36
N LEU A 387 -26.96 -8.86 -28.29
CA LEU A 387 -28.42 -8.92 -28.33
C LEU A 387 -28.95 -7.50 -28.17
N THR A 388 -30.02 -7.16 -28.90
CA THR A 388 -30.65 -5.84 -28.83
C THR A 388 -32.16 -5.91 -28.62
N PHE A 389 -32.71 -4.96 -27.86
CA PHE A 389 -34.14 -4.82 -27.61
C PHE A 389 -34.51 -3.35 -27.32
N GLY A 390 -35.63 -2.88 -27.86
CA GLY A 390 -36.16 -1.56 -27.49
C GLY A 390 -37.30 -1.03 -28.37
N PRO A 391 -37.88 0.12 -27.99
CA PRO A 391 -38.90 0.80 -28.78
C PRO A 391 -38.32 1.53 -30.02
N GLY A 392 -39.14 1.65 -31.05
CA GLY A 392 -38.88 2.48 -32.22
C GLY A 392 -40.08 3.36 -32.59
N LEU A 393 -39.81 4.37 -33.42
CA LEU A 393 -40.80 5.29 -33.97
C LEU A 393 -40.52 5.53 -35.45
N SER A 394 -41.54 5.32 -36.27
CA SER A 394 -41.46 5.47 -37.73
C SER A 394 -41.47 6.93 -38.17
N ILE A 395 -40.59 7.31 -39.11
CA ILE A 395 -40.54 8.66 -39.69
C ILE A 395 -41.54 8.73 -40.84
N LYS A 396 -42.77 9.14 -40.53
CA LYS A 396 -43.85 9.37 -41.50
C LYS A 396 -44.88 10.37 -40.94
N LYS A 397 -45.82 10.81 -41.78
CA LYS A 397 -46.85 11.81 -41.44
C LYS A 397 -47.58 11.52 -40.12
N ASN A 398 -47.88 10.24 -39.87
CA ASN A 398 -48.45 9.74 -38.63
C ASN A 398 -47.45 8.77 -37.99
N PRO A 399 -46.52 9.22 -37.12
CA PRO A 399 -45.53 8.36 -36.49
C PRO A 399 -46.19 7.22 -35.70
N GLN A 400 -45.89 5.98 -36.06
CA GLN A 400 -46.39 4.78 -35.37
C GLN A 400 -45.27 4.14 -34.52
N PRO A 401 -45.59 3.66 -33.31
CA PRO A 401 -44.63 2.95 -32.46
C PRO A 401 -44.27 1.58 -33.04
N ARG A 402 -43.10 1.10 -32.62
CA ARG A 402 -42.50 -0.19 -33.00
C ARG A 402 -41.87 -0.84 -31.78
N LEU A 403 -41.80 -2.16 -31.77
CA LEU A 403 -40.98 -2.94 -30.85
C LEU A 403 -39.94 -3.72 -31.65
N LEU A 404 -38.66 -3.58 -31.30
CA LEU A 404 -37.54 -4.17 -32.01
C LEU A 404 -36.82 -5.16 -31.07
N ALA A 405 -36.48 -6.33 -31.60
CA ALA A 405 -35.68 -7.35 -30.92
C ALA A 405 -34.75 -8.04 -31.92
N GLY A 406 -33.47 -8.19 -31.61
CA GLY A 406 -32.51 -8.67 -32.59
C GLY A 406 -31.12 -9.02 -32.06
N LEU A 407 -30.22 -9.23 -33.03
CA LEU A 407 -28.80 -9.53 -32.86
C LEU A 407 -27.99 -8.40 -33.52
N GLY A 408 -26.69 -8.30 -33.26
CA GLY A 408 -25.85 -7.34 -33.97
C GLY A 408 -24.36 -7.49 -33.71
N LEU A 409 -23.60 -6.63 -34.39
CA LEU A 409 -22.16 -6.48 -34.26
C LEU A 409 -21.82 -5.05 -33.82
N GLY A 410 -20.90 -4.93 -32.86
CA GLY A 410 -20.37 -3.66 -32.38
C GLY A 410 -18.92 -3.45 -32.81
N PHE A 411 -18.62 -2.24 -33.26
CA PHE A 411 -17.29 -1.80 -33.70
C PHE A 411 -16.83 -0.63 -32.82
N GLY A 412 -15.88 -0.91 -31.92
CA GLY A 412 -15.33 0.01 -30.93
C GLY A 412 -15.50 -0.45 -29.48
N ARG A 413 -14.77 0.18 -28.55
CA ARG A 413 -14.81 -0.14 -27.10
C ARG A 413 -15.47 0.93 -26.24
N LYS A 414 -15.19 2.21 -26.50
CA LYS A 414 -15.85 3.36 -25.87
C LYS A 414 -17.06 3.76 -26.73
N ASN A 415 -16.83 4.72 -27.63
CA ASN A 415 -17.60 4.95 -28.84
C ASN A 415 -17.77 3.64 -29.64
N LYS A 416 -19.00 3.32 -30.03
CA LYS A 416 -19.35 2.14 -30.84
C LYS A 416 -20.22 2.53 -32.01
N ILE A 417 -19.86 2.04 -33.20
CA ILE A 417 -20.82 1.88 -34.29
C ILE A 417 -21.49 0.51 -34.07
N LEU A 418 -22.82 0.48 -34.06
CA LEU A 418 -23.61 -0.72 -33.85
C LEU A 418 -24.38 -1.04 -35.13
N LEU A 419 -24.22 -2.25 -35.65
CA LEU A 419 -25.01 -2.77 -36.76
C LEU A 419 -25.92 -3.87 -36.19
N SER A 420 -27.22 -3.64 -36.16
CA SER A 420 -28.19 -4.61 -35.61
C SER A 420 -29.17 -5.09 -36.68
N THR A 421 -29.68 -6.31 -36.51
CA THR A 421 -30.69 -6.92 -37.40
C THR A 421 -31.58 -7.85 -36.59
N GLY A 422 -32.86 -7.92 -36.94
CA GLY A 422 -33.80 -8.74 -36.17
C GLY A 422 -35.24 -8.55 -36.57
N ILE A 423 -36.14 -8.85 -35.63
CA ILE A 423 -37.58 -8.76 -35.81
C ILE A 423 -38.06 -7.40 -35.31
N ILE A 424 -38.79 -6.69 -36.16
CA ILE A 424 -39.56 -5.50 -35.81
C ILE A 424 -41.04 -5.86 -35.83
N ILE A 425 -41.78 -5.45 -34.80
CA ILE A 425 -43.23 -5.63 -34.69
C ILE A 425 -43.86 -4.25 -34.59
N GLY A 426 -44.89 -4.01 -35.40
CA GLY A 426 -45.62 -2.75 -35.40
C GLY A 426 -47.01 -2.90 -36.00
N GLU A 427 -47.90 -1.99 -35.67
CA GLU A 427 -49.13 -1.81 -36.44
C GLU A 427 -48.79 -1.26 -37.82
N VAL A 428 -49.48 -1.76 -38.85
CA VAL A 428 -49.49 -1.21 -40.21
C VAL A 428 -50.91 -1.23 -40.76
N GLN A 429 -51.25 -0.27 -41.59
CA GLN A 429 -52.55 -0.19 -42.24
C GLN A 429 -52.65 -1.22 -43.37
N ARG A 430 -53.76 -1.95 -43.42
CA ARG A 430 -54.06 -3.00 -44.39
C ARG A 430 -55.49 -2.94 -44.86
N LEU A 431 -55.76 -3.33 -46.10
CA LEU A 431 -57.11 -3.42 -46.65
C LEU A 431 -58.00 -4.31 -45.75
N ARG A 432 -59.21 -3.85 -45.41
CA ARG A 432 -60.15 -4.68 -44.65
C ARG A 432 -60.55 -5.90 -45.47
N LYS A 433 -60.62 -7.08 -44.85
CA LYS A 433 -60.93 -8.37 -45.49
C LYS A 433 -62.25 -8.42 -46.30
N TYR A 434 -63.15 -7.47 -46.08
CA TYR A 434 -64.41 -7.35 -46.81
C TYR A 434 -64.25 -6.67 -48.19
N TYR A 435 -63.15 -5.96 -48.41
CA TYR A 435 -62.77 -5.38 -49.69
C TYR A 435 -61.74 -6.28 -50.38
N GLN A 436 -61.94 -6.51 -51.68
CA GLN A 436 -60.90 -7.04 -52.57
C GLN A 436 -60.06 -5.87 -53.12
N SER A 437 -58.98 -6.16 -53.84
CA SER A 437 -58.29 -5.14 -54.66
C SER A 437 -58.98 -5.01 -56.02
N ASN A 438 -59.18 -3.78 -56.50
CA ASN A 438 -59.91 -3.43 -57.73
C ASN A 438 -61.40 -3.87 -57.87
N PRO A 439 -62.22 -4.10 -56.81
CA PRO A 439 -63.65 -4.35 -56.99
C PRO A 439 -64.40 -3.05 -57.33
N THR A 440 -65.38 -3.16 -58.20
CA THR A 440 -66.34 -2.08 -58.51
C THR A 440 -67.52 -2.15 -57.53
N VAL A 441 -67.61 -1.21 -56.58
CA VAL A 441 -68.68 -1.19 -55.56
C VAL A 441 -69.70 -0.06 -55.80
N LYS A 442 -70.99 -0.31 -55.54
CA LYS A 442 -72.08 0.66 -55.74
C LYS A 442 -72.32 1.64 -54.59
N PHE A 443 -71.61 1.46 -53.46
CA PHE A 443 -71.71 2.33 -52.29
C PHE A 443 -70.33 2.91 -51.97
N PRO A 444 -70.22 4.18 -51.51
CA PRO A 444 -68.95 4.77 -51.12
C PRO A 444 -68.37 3.98 -49.93
N PRO A 445 -67.18 3.37 -50.06
CA PRO A 445 -66.63 2.55 -49.00
C PRO A 445 -66.05 3.40 -47.86
N THR A 446 -66.56 3.21 -46.65
CA THR A 446 -65.98 3.79 -45.43
C THR A 446 -64.88 2.90 -44.87
N ASP A 447 -63.91 3.51 -44.20
CA ASP A 447 -62.78 2.83 -43.53
C ASP A 447 -62.11 1.70 -44.35
N LEU A 448 -61.62 2.01 -45.56
CA LEU A 448 -60.93 1.05 -46.44
C LEU A 448 -59.87 0.21 -45.72
N THR A 449 -59.14 0.82 -44.80
CA THR A 449 -58.05 0.20 -44.03
C THR A 449 -58.45 -0.17 -42.59
N THR A 450 -57.69 -1.10 -42.02
CA THR A 450 -57.61 -1.38 -40.59
C THR A 450 -56.15 -1.48 -40.18
N ASN A 451 -55.83 -1.10 -38.94
CA ASN A 451 -54.53 -1.40 -38.37
C ASN A 451 -54.43 -2.91 -38.12
N VAL A 452 -53.28 -3.50 -38.44
CA VAL A 452 -52.96 -4.91 -38.16
C VAL A 452 -51.53 -4.98 -37.62
N LEU A 453 -51.33 -5.66 -36.50
CA LEU A 453 -50.00 -5.94 -35.98
C LEU A 453 -49.27 -6.90 -36.94
N LYS A 454 -48.09 -6.50 -37.43
CA LYS A 454 -47.25 -7.30 -38.34
C LYS A 454 -45.82 -7.40 -37.82
N PRO A 455 -45.22 -8.61 -37.79
CA PRO A 455 -43.78 -8.77 -37.72
C PRO A 455 -43.14 -8.54 -39.10
N ASN A 456 -41.92 -8.03 -39.13
CA ASN A 456 -41.04 -7.99 -40.30
C ASN A 456 -39.57 -8.02 -39.85
N ILE A 457 -38.64 -7.98 -40.80
CA ILE A 457 -37.21 -7.83 -40.53
C ILE A 457 -36.84 -6.33 -40.51
N PHE A 458 -35.95 -5.94 -39.61
CA PHE A 458 -35.26 -4.64 -39.64
C PHE A 458 -33.74 -4.81 -39.71
N ILE A 459 -33.07 -3.77 -40.19
CA ILE A 459 -31.64 -3.52 -40.01
C ILE A 459 -31.51 -2.12 -39.39
N SER A 460 -30.66 -1.95 -38.38
CA SER A 460 -30.35 -0.64 -37.79
C SER A 460 -28.87 -0.30 -37.85
N VAL A 461 -28.60 1.01 -37.98
CA VAL A 461 -27.26 1.59 -37.83
C VAL A 461 -27.30 2.56 -36.66
N GLY A 462 -26.56 2.22 -35.62
CA GLY A 462 -26.48 2.93 -34.36
C GLY A 462 -25.12 3.56 -34.12
N TYR A 463 -25.13 4.64 -33.36
CA TYR A 463 -23.95 5.12 -32.65
C TYR A 463 -24.24 5.17 -31.16
N SER A 464 -23.24 4.82 -30.36
CA SER A 464 -23.34 4.85 -28.91
C SER A 464 -22.04 5.33 -28.29
N ILE A 465 -22.17 6.17 -27.27
CA ILE A 465 -21.07 6.75 -26.50
C ILE A 465 -21.09 6.07 -25.13
N LEU A 466 -19.98 5.41 -24.79
CA LEU A 466 -19.70 4.79 -23.50
C LEU A 466 -18.43 5.41 -22.95
#